data_AF-G4T434-F1
#
_entry.id   AF-G4T434-F1
#
_cell.length_a   1.000
_cell.length_b   1.000
_cell.length_c   1.000
_cell.angle_alpha   90.00
_cell.angle_beta   90.00
_cell.angle_gamma   90.00
#
_symmetry.space_group_name_H-M   'P 1'
#
loop_
_entity.id
_entity.type
_entity.pdbx_description
1 polymer ?
#
loop_
_entity_poly.entity_id
_entity_poly.type
_entity_poly.pdbx_seq_one_letter_code
_entity_poly.pdbx_strand_id
1 'polypeptide(L)'
;MLSATCLYTKIFETPTVNEHSLQQFNQIPRPFVIEPPPLGATHYSAGDHLQFSMVLAGPALENLPLIIYAWARAFSRGVSKSNTKGRLETVHWLTLGNGAVCCYEHGVFIKPPPDSYLEPSIPLFDAGNIDIVFETPVSIKKNGRVLKDSINAREFLMTLVRRYFLLVEFYGKDYVKPDFSALDDAIKRLDCNSNLSECNW
;
A
#
# COMPACT_ATOMS: atom_id res chain seq x y z
N MET A 1 -17.28 -20.25 10.49
CA MET A 1 -16.99 -19.91 11.91
C MET A 1 -15.50 -19.82 12.24
N LEU A 2 -14.57 -20.56 11.60
CA LEU A 2 -13.12 -20.34 11.78
C LEU A 2 -12.55 -19.10 11.03
N SER A 3 -13.22 -18.64 9.97
CA SER A 3 -12.72 -17.52 9.13
C SER A 3 -12.83 -16.16 9.82
N ALA A 4 -13.72 -15.94 10.78
CA ALA A 4 -13.90 -14.64 11.43
C ALA A 4 -12.85 -14.36 12.52
N THR A 5 -12.27 -15.41 13.10
CA THR A 5 -11.27 -15.32 14.19
C THR A 5 -9.84 -15.59 13.71
N CYS A 6 -9.66 -16.06 12.48
CA CYS A 6 -8.34 -16.32 11.92
C CYS A 6 -7.61 -15.00 11.64
N LEU A 7 -6.43 -14.82 12.22
CA LEU A 7 -5.62 -13.62 11.96
C LEU A 7 -5.18 -13.53 10.49
N TYR A 8 -5.01 -14.68 9.83
CA TYR A 8 -4.70 -14.72 8.40
C TYR A 8 -5.79 -14.05 7.55
N THR A 9 -7.06 -14.39 7.77
CA THR A 9 -8.17 -13.85 6.99
C THR A 9 -8.36 -12.36 7.25
N LYS A 10 -8.13 -11.90 8.49
CA LYS A 10 -8.19 -10.47 8.84
C LYS A 10 -7.15 -9.60 8.11
N ILE A 11 -5.99 -10.17 7.75
CA ILE A 11 -4.88 -9.42 7.14
C ILE A 11 -4.83 -9.64 5.63
N PHE A 12 -4.97 -10.90 5.20
CA PHE A 12 -4.68 -11.32 3.83
C PHE A 12 -5.91 -11.60 2.98
N GLU A 13 -7.11 -11.68 3.58
CA GLU A 13 -8.35 -11.83 2.82
C GLU A 13 -9.15 -10.54 2.78
N THR A 14 -9.86 -10.36 1.69
CA THR A 14 -10.81 -9.27 1.51
C THR A 14 -12.07 -9.62 2.30
N PRO A 15 -12.54 -8.78 3.24
CA PRO A 15 -13.74 -9.08 4.00
C PRO A 15 -14.93 -9.23 3.05
N THR A 16 -15.68 -10.32 3.17
CA THR A 16 -16.96 -10.49 2.47
C THR A 16 -18.01 -9.66 3.18
N VAL A 17 -18.57 -8.66 2.51
CA VAL A 17 -19.66 -7.86 3.06
C VAL A 17 -20.83 -7.89 2.08
N ASN A 18 -22.04 -8.02 2.64
CA ASN A 18 -23.25 -8.23 1.86
C ASN A 18 -23.84 -6.94 1.28
N GLU A 19 -23.53 -5.76 1.82
CA GLU A 19 -24.04 -4.47 1.33
C GLU A 19 -23.04 -3.32 1.57
N HIS A 20 -22.72 -2.56 0.53
CA HIS A 20 -21.91 -1.33 0.62
C HIS A 20 -22.64 -0.16 -0.03
N SER A 21 -22.59 1.00 0.63
CA SER A 21 -23.19 2.25 0.14
C SER A 21 -22.39 2.88 -1.02
N LEU A 22 -21.11 2.54 -1.13
CA LEU A 22 -20.25 2.89 -2.25
C LEU A 22 -20.29 1.71 -3.24
N GLN A 23 -20.96 1.91 -4.39
CA GLN A 23 -21.00 1.07 -5.61
C GLN A 23 -20.21 -0.23 -5.59
N GLN A 24 -20.81 -1.37 -5.99
CA GLN A 24 -20.17 -2.66 -6.33
C GLN A 24 -18.65 -2.60 -6.58
N PHE A 25 -17.85 -2.52 -5.52
CA PHE A 25 -16.41 -2.62 -5.62
C PHE A 25 -16.10 -4.10 -5.64
N ASN A 26 -15.63 -4.59 -6.78
CA ASN A 26 -15.29 -6.02 -6.92
C ASN A 26 -14.16 -6.45 -5.98
N GLN A 27 -13.38 -5.53 -5.40
CA GLN A 27 -12.34 -5.85 -4.41
C GLN A 27 -12.12 -4.68 -3.43
N ILE A 28 -12.31 -4.92 -2.13
CA ILE A 28 -11.94 -3.99 -1.05
C ILE A 28 -10.40 -3.95 -0.98
N PRO A 29 -9.77 -2.76 -0.93
CA PRO A 29 -8.32 -2.65 -0.87
C PRO A 29 -7.82 -3.33 0.40
N ARG A 30 -6.73 -4.10 0.29
CA ARG A 30 -6.09 -4.70 1.46
C ARG A 30 -5.46 -3.59 2.33
N PRO A 31 -5.36 -3.79 3.66
CA PRO A 31 -4.78 -2.81 4.57
C PRO A 31 -3.24 -2.84 4.54
N PHE A 32 -2.65 -3.18 3.40
CA PHE A 32 -1.22 -3.18 3.18
C PHE A 32 -0.85 -2.97 1.71
N VAL A 33 0.37 -2.48 1.48
CA VAL A 33 1.02 -2.38 0.18
C VAL A 33 2.41 -2.99 0.28
N ILE A 34 2.80 -3.83 -0.68
CA ILE A 34 4.18 -4.30 -0.82
C ILE A 34 4.83 -3.42 -1.90
N GLU A 35 5.89 -2.74 -1.52
CA GLU A 35 6.65 -1.87 -2.42
C GLU A 35 7.89 -2.64 -2.89
N PRO A 36 8.05 -2.83 -4.21
CA PRO A 36 9.17 -3.60 -4.74
C PRO A 36 10.52 -2.90 -4.46
N PRO A 37 11.65 -3.62 -4.57
CA PRO A 37 12.94 -2.97 -4.69
C PRO A 37 12.94 -1.95 -5.85
N PRO A 38 13.87 -0.97 -5.84
CA PRO A 38 14.06 -0.07 -6.97
C PRO A 38 14.17 -0.83 -8.30
N LEU A 39 13.62 -0.22 -9.35
CA LEU A 39 13.60 -0.79 -10.69
C LEU A 39 15.02 -1.15 -11.17
N GLY A 40 15.17 -2.34 -11.77
CA GLY A 40 16.36 -2.73 -12.51
C GLY A 40 16.93 -4.11 -12.14
N ALA A 41 16.81 -4.56 -10.89
CA ALA A 41 17.33 -5.85 -10.47
C ALA A 41 16.33 -6.99 -10.72
N THR A 42 16.66 -7.88 -11.66
CA THR A 42 15.82 -9.05 -12.03
C THR A 42 16.42 -10.39 -11.61
N HIS A 43 17.68 -10.40 -11.18
CA HIS A 43 18.43 -11.59 -10.83
C HIS A 43 19.17 -11.40 -9.50
N TYR A 44 19.13 -12.41 -8.65
CA TYR A 44 19.81 -12.45 -7.35
C TYR A 44 20.54 -13.79 -7.23
N SER A 45 21.83 -13.74 -6.92
CA SER A 45 22.68 -14.88 -6.63
C SER A 45 22.55 -15.29 -5.15
N ALA A 46 23.02 -16.50 -4.84
CA ALA A 46 23.10 -16.93 -3.44
C ALA A 46 24.04 -15.99 -2.66
N GLY A 47 23.55 -15.42 -1.56
CA GLY A 47 24.27 -14.43 -0.76
C GLY A 47 23.89 -12.98 -1.07
N ASP A 48 23.17 -12.72 -2.16
CA ASP A 48 22.69 -11.37 -2.46
C ASP A 48 21.58 -10.95 -1.48
N HIS A 49 21.53 -9.66 -1.18
CA HIS A 49 20.49 -9.07 -0.35
C HIS A 49 19.34 -8.55 -1.21
N LEU A 50 18.12 -8.99 -0.89
CA LEU A 50 16.88 -8.44 -1.41
C LEU A 50 16.25 -7.54 -0.34
N GLN A 51 16.01 -6.28 -0.68
CA GLN A 51 15.31 -5.32 0.16
C GLN A 51 14.01 -4.89 -0.50
N PHE A 52 12.94 -4.84 0.28
CA PHE A 52 11.63 -4.33 -0.15
C PHE A 52 10.92 -3.72 1.05
N SER A 53 9.89 -2.90 0.79
CA SER A 53 9.12 -2.24 1.85
C SER A 53 7.71 -2.80 1.90
N MET A 54 7.08 -2.69 3.07
CA MET A 54 5.67 -3.03 3.25
C MET A 54 5.00 -1.94 4.09
N VAL A 55 4.05 -1.25 3.50
CA VAL A 55 3.21 -0.25 4.19
C VAL A 55 2.02 -0.98 4.80
N LEU A 56 1.75 -0.76 6.09
CA LEU A 56 0.59 -1.28 6.79
C LEU A 56 -0.37 -0.13 7.14
N ALA A 57 -1.67 -0.42 7.14
CA ALA A 57 -2.71 0.54 7.51
C ALA A 57 -3.69 -0.04 8.54
N GLY A 58 -4.16 0.78 9.48
CA GLY A 58 -5.19 0.42 10.44
C GLY A 58 -4.86 -0.84 11.28
N PRO A 59 -5.80 -1.77 11.49
CA PRO A 59 -5.59 -2.96 12.32
C PRO A 59 -4.50 -3.92 11.82
N ALA A 60 -3.99 -3.75 10.59
CA ALA A 60 -2.88 -4.56 10.11
C ALA A 60 -1.60 -4.35 10.94
N LEU A 61 -1.42 -3.17 11.53
CA LEU A 61 -0.26 -2.85 12.37
C LEU A 61 -0.20 -3.72 13.62
N GLU A 62 -1.34 -4.02 14.24
CA GLU A 62 -1.45 -4.89 15.43
C GLU A 62 -0.94 -6.31 15.16
N ASN A 63 -0.86 -6.69 13.89
CA ASN A 63 -0.47 -8.01 13.44
C ASN A 63 0.96 -8.07 12.89
N LEU A 64 1.78 -7.03 13.09
CA LEU A 64 3.16 -7.01 12.58
C LEU A 64 3.97 -8.27 12.93
N PRO A 65 3.93 -8.82 14.17
CA PRO A 65 4.69 -10.03 14.47
C PRO A 65 4.32 -11.24 13.60
N LEU A 66 3.02 -11.39 13.30
CA LEU A 66 2.52 -12.44 12.42
C LEU A 66 2.95 -12.22 10.97
N ILE A 67 2.92 -10.97 10.51
CA ILE A 67 3.34 -10.59 9.15
C ILE A 67 4.84 -10.89 8.96
N ILE A 68 5.69 -10.50 9.92
CA ILE A 68 7.12 -10.80 9.90
C ILE A 68 7.37 -12.31 9.89
N TYR A 69 6.65 -13.07 10.73
CA TYR A 69 6.72 -14.53 10.73
C TYR A 69 6.30 -15.13 9.38
N ALA A 70 5.22 -14.63 8.77
CA ALA A 70 4.75 -15.09 7.47
C ALA A 70 5.80 -14.87 6.37
N TRP A 71 6.49 -13.72 6.37
CA TRP A 71 7.59 -13.46 5.44
C TRP A 71 8.78 -14.40 5.66
N ALA A 72 9.25 -14.56 6.91
CA ALA A 72 10.32 -15.51 7.22
C ALA A 72 9.96 -16.94 6.78
N ARG A 73 8.69 -17.34 6.95
CA ARG A 73 8.19 -18.64 6.52
C ARG A 73 8.10 -18.77 4.99
N ALA A 74 7.66 -17.72 4.30
CA ALA A 74 7.59 -17.70 2.84
C ALA A 74 9.00 -17.85 2.24
N PHE A 75 9.96 -17.03 2.65
CA PHE A 75 11.34 -17.09 2.16
C PHE A 75 12.04 -18.42 2.48
N SER A 76 11.84 -18.99 3.67
CA SER A 76 12.43 -20.30 4.00
C SER A 76 11.85 -21.47 3.20
N ARG A 77 10.59 -21.35 2.74
CA ARG A 77 9.93 -22.37 1.90
C ARG A 77 10.23 -22.18 0.41
N GLY A 78 10.45 -20.93 0.01
CA GLY A 78 10.73 -20.49 -1.35
C GLY A 78 9.60 -19.62 -1.89
N VAL A 79 9.96 -18.55 -2.61
CA VAL A 79 9.03 -17.48 -3.02
C VAL A 79 8.93 -17.29 -4.54
N SER A 80 9.77 -17.98 -5.32
CA SER A 80 9.81 -17.87 -6.77
C SER A 80 9.30 -19.14 -7.47
N LYS A 81 9.11 -19.07 -8.79
CA LYS A 81 8.78 -20.25 -9.62
C LYS A 81 9.81 -21.38 -9.52
N SER A 82 11.08 -21.04 -9.30
CA SER A 82 12.19 -21.98 -9.09
C SER A 82 12.35 -22.37 -7.61
N ASN A 83 11.38 -22.02 -6.76
CA ASN A 83 11.41 -22.25 -5.32
C ASN A 83 12.65 -21.67 -4.63
N THR A 84 13.13 -20.51 -5.12
CA THR A 84 14.29 -19.80 -4.55
C THR A 84 13.99 -19.45 -3.11
N LYS A 85 14.87 -19.92 -2.22
CA LYS A 85 14.78 -19.70 -0.78
C LYS A 85 15.63 -18.50 -0.36
N GLY A 86 15.26 -17.90 0.75
CA GLY A 86 16.03 -16.87 1.41
C GLY A 86 15.84 -16.94 2.93
N ARG A 87 16.51 -16.04 3.62
CA ARG A 87 16.34 -15.83 5.05
C ARG A 87 15.98 -14.37 5.27
N LEU A 88 14.98 -14.13 6.12
CA LEU A 88 14.68 -12.77 6.58
C LEU A 88 15.77 -12.36 7.58
N GLU A 89 16.64 -11.45 7.18
CA GLU A 89 17.76 -10.98 7.99
C GLU A 89 17.28 -9.96 9.03
N THR A 90 16.74 -8.83 8.57
CA THR A 90 16.30 -7.73 9.43
C THR A 90 14.96 -7.17 8.98
N VAL A 91 14.24 -6.55 9.93
CA VAL A 91 13.09 -5.68 9.66
C VAL A 91 13.29 -4.37 10.38
N HIS A 92 13.11 -3.29 9.63
CA HIS A 92 13.24 -1.93 10.12
C HIS A 92 11.89 -1.22 10.02
N TRP A 93 11.50 -0.56 11.11
CA TRP A 93 10.37 0.35 11.16
C TRP A 93 10.81 1.75 10.75
N LEU A 94 10.21 2.30 9.68
CA LEU A 94 10.52 3.64 9.19
C LEU A 94 9.70 4.69 9.97
N THR A 95 10.35 5.73 10.48
CA THR A 95 9.72 6.83 11.22
C THR A 95 9.68 8.12 10.41
N LEU A 96 8.74 9.01 10.71
CA LEU A 96 8.76 10.41 10.22
C LEU A 96 10.11 11.05 10.62
N GLY A 97 10.85 11.60 9.67
CA GLY A 97 12.17 12.23 9.91
C GLY A 97 13.40 11.41 9.50
N ASN A 98 13.24 10.42 8.62
CA ASN A 98 14.31 9.59 8.04
C ASN A 98 15.01 8.63 9.02
N GLY A 99 14.35 8.29 10.13
CA GLY A 99 14.83 7.27 11.07
C GLY A 99 14.34 5.88 10.70
N ALA A 100 15.16 4.87 11.00
CA ALA A 100 14.79 3.47 10.90
C ALA A 100 15.13 2.75 12.22
N VAL A 101 14.15 2.09 12.82
CA VAL A 101 14.33 1.32 14.05
C VAL A 101 14.32 -0.16 13.71
N CYS A 102 15.42 -0.87 13.95
CA CYS A 102 15.44 -2.33 13.82
C CYS A 102 14.52 -2.95 14.87
N CYS A 103 13.47 -3.66 14.43
CA CYS A 103 12.50 -4.31 15.31
C CYS A 103 12.63 -5.84 15.27
N TYR A 104 13.27 -6.39 14.24
CA TYR A 104 13.54 -7.81 14.10
C TYR A 104 14.91 -8.02 13.45
N GLU A 105 15.67 -8.99 13.95
CA GLU A 105 16.96 -9.39 13.42
C GLU A 105 17.22 -10.87 13.69
N HIS A 106 17.66 -11.61 12.66
CA HIS A 106 18.10 -13.01 12.73
C HIS A 106 17.16 -13.96 13.53
N GLY A 107 15.84 -13.81 13.38
CA GLY A 107 14.88 -14.67 14.08
C GLY A 107 14.31 -14.10 15.38
N VAL A 108 14.81 -12.96 15.84
CA VAL A 108 14.49 -12.40 17.16
C VAL A 108 13.88 -11.01 17.02
N PHE A 109 12.83 -10.74 17.79
CA PHE A 109 12.31 -9.38 17.96
C PHE A 109 13.18 -8.61 18.94
N ILE A 110 13.82 -7.53 18.48
CA ILE A 110 14.76 -6.75 19.31
C ILE A 110 14.02 -5.67 20.09
N LYS A 111 13.03 -5.03 19.47
CA LYS A 111 12.21 -3.98 20.06
C LYS A 111 10.78 -4.10 19.55
N PRO A 112 9.76 -3.77 20.37
CA PRO A 112 8.44 -3.53 19.84
C PRO A 112 8.52 -2.40 18.81
N PRO A 113 7.70 -2.43 17.76
CA PRO A 113 7.52 -1.28 16.88
C PRO A 113 7.17 -0.04 17.73
N PRO A 114 7.69 1.15 17.41
CA PRO A 114 7.23 2.36 18.05
C PRO A 114 5.71 2.52 17.88
N ASP A 115 5.02 3.08 18.88
CA ASP A 115 3.61 3.54 18.76
C ASP A 115 3.46 4.77 17.84
N SER A 116 4.51 5.09 17.06
CA SER A 116 4.53 6.22 16.14
C SER A 116 4.02 5.77 14.78
N TYR A 117 2.83 6.24 14.46
CA TYR A 117 2.24 6.14 13.13
C TYR A 117 2.80 7.24 12.24
N LEU A 118 2.84 6.99 10.93
CA LEU A 118 2.97 8.07 9.96
C LEU A 118 1.67 8.88 10.01
N GLU A 119 1.58 9.88 10.89
CA GLU A 119 0.53 10.87 10.78
C GLU A 119 0.84 11.73 9.55
N PRO A 120 -0.07 11.80 8.57
CA PRO A 120 0.12 12.69 7.45
C PRO A 120 0.13 14.13 7.99
N SER A 121 1.31 14.75 8.04
CA SER A 121 1.38 16.19 8.13
C SER A 121 0.86 16.72 6.80
N ILE A 122 -0.27 17.42 6.81
CA ILE A 122 -0.69 18.21 5.66
C ILE A 122 0.29 19.37 5.62
N PRO A 123 1.23 19.41 4.66
CA PRO A 123 2.13 20.54 4.59
C PRO A 123 1.26 21.75 4.25
N LEU A 124 1.51 22.89 4.91
CA LEU A 124 0.98 24.18 4.46
C LEU A 124 1.66 24.49 3.12
N PHE A 125 1.12 23.91 2.04
CA PHE A 125 1.53 24.25 0.69
C PHE A 125 0.87 25.57 0.32
N ASP A 126 1.69 26.61 0.22
CA ASP A 126 1.33 27.87 -0.42
C ASP A 126 1.58 27.81 -1.95
N ALA A 127 1.75 26.60 -2.49
CA ALA A 127 2.16 26.37 -3.87
C ALA A 127 0.95 26.14 -4.77
N GLY A 128 0.83 26.98 -5.81
CA GLY A 128 -0.23 26.87 -6.83
C GLY A 128 -0.11 25.63 -7.73
N ASN A 129 1.02 24.91 -7.69
CA ASN A 129 1.30 23.74 -8.53
C ASN A 129 1.88 22.59 -7.69
N ILE A 130 1.50 21.35 -8.02
CA ILE A 130 2.01 20.12 -7.43
C ILE A 130 2.49 19.20 -8.56
N ASP A 131 3.75 18.79 -8.51
CA ASP A 131 4.29 17.77 -9.40
C ASP A 131 4.23 16.40 -8.71
N ILE A 132 3.66 15.41 -9.41
CA ILE A 132 3.58 14.02 -8.95
C ILE A 132 4.41 13.16 -9.88
N VAL A 133 5.42 12.50 -9.32
CA VAL A 133 6.27 11.55 -10.03
C VAL A 133 5.94 10.14 -9.54
N PHE A 134 5.64 9.24 -10.46
CA PHE A 134 5.44 7.83 -10.14
C PHE A 134 6.77 7.08 -10.26
N GLU A 135 7.29 6.61 -9.13
CA GLU A 135 8.54 5.81 -9.09
C GLU A 135 8.32 4.35 -9.55
N THR A 136 7.07 3.92 -9.64
CA THR A 136 6.67 2.60 -10.16
C THR A 136 5.55 2.75 -11.19
N PRO A 137 5.38 1.79 -12.12
CA PRO A 137 4.33 1.86 -13.13
C PRO A 137 2.94 1.98 -12.50
N VAL A 138 2.19 3.03 -12.87
CA VAL A 138 0.82 3.27 -12.41
C VAL A 138 -0.19 2.71 -13.41
N SER A 139 -1.17 1.93 -12.92
CA SER A 139 -2.28 1.41 -13.74
C SER A 139 -3.60 1.96 -13.24
N ILE A 140 -4.15 2.97 -13.90
CA ILE A 140 -5.50 3.48 -13.64
C ILE A 140 -6.47 2.89 -14.65
N LYS A 141 -7.60 2.37 -14.18
CA LYS A 141 -8.63 1.76 -15.03
C LYS A 141 -9.89 2.59 -15.06
N LYS A 142 -10.45 2.78 -16.25
CA LYS A 142 -11.79 3.34 -16.48
C LYS A 142 -12.62 2.33 -17.26
N ASN A 143 -13.77 1.93 -16.70
CA ASN A 143 -14.65 0.91 -17.28
C ASN A 143 -13.90 -0.38 -17.66
N GLY A 144 -12.98 -0.83 -16.78
CA GLY A 144 -12.19 -2.05 -16.98
C GLY A 144 -10.98 -1.92 -17.90
N ARG A 145 -10.78 -0.79 -18.61
CA ARG A 145 -9.64 -0.56 -19.50
C ARG A 145 -8.58 0.30 -18.83
N VAL A 146 -7.31 -0.07 -18.99
CA VAL A 146 -6.17 0.73 -18.51
C VAL A 146 -6.06 2.01 -19.35
N LEU A 147 -5.94 3.15 -18.68
CA LEU A 147 -5.65 4.44 -19.32
C LEU A 147 -4.17 4.50 -19.66
N LYS A 148 -3.83 4.80 -20.91
CA LYS A 148 -2.44 4.78 -21.41
C LYS A 148 -1.82 6.18 -21.43
N ASP A 149 -2.32 7.05 -22.31
CA ASP A 149 -1.54 8.22 -22.74
C ASP A 149 -2.04 9.55 -22.16
N SER A 150 -3.19 9.57 -21.48
CA SER A 150 -3.73 10.78 -20.86
C SER A 150 -4.58 10.45 -19.65
N ILE A 151 -4.06 10.73 -18.47
CA ILE A 151 -4.83 10.68 -17.22
C ILE A 151 -5.06 12.13 -16.81
N ASN A 152 -6.32 12.55 -16.73
CA ASN A 152 -6.64 13.88 -16.20
C ASN A 152 -6.71 13.87 -14.66
N ALA A 153 -6.67 15.06 -14.05
CA ALA A 153 -6.76 15.24 -12.60
C ALA A 153 -7.97 14.51 -12.00
N ARG A 154 -9.12 14.56 -12.66
CA ARG A 154 -10.34 13.89 -12.19
C ARG A 154 -10.17 12.38 -12.11
N GLU A 155 -9.65 11.74 -13.15
CA GLU A 155 -9.45 10.29 -13.19
C GLU A 155 -8.45 9.81 -12.15
N PHE A 156 -7.34 10.54 -11.98
CA PHE A 156 -6.36 10.23 -10.95
C PHE A 156 -6.88 10.49 -9.53
N LEU A 157 -7.32 11.71 -9.23
CA LEU A 157 -7.68 12.13 -7.88
C LEU A 157 -8.95 11.44 -7.39
N MET A 158 -9.96 11.21 -8.23
CA MET A 158 -11.13 10.44 -7.80
C MET A 158 -10.80 8.97 -7.58
N THR A 159 -9.82 8.40 -8.29
CA THR A 159 -9.33 7.04 -8.01
C THR A 159 -8.64 6.99 -6.64
N LEU A 160 -7.81 7.99 -6.33
CA LEU A 160 -7.14 8.12 -5.03
C LEU A 160 -8.14 8.33 -3.89
N VAL A 161 -9.07 9.28 -4.03
CA VAL A 161 -10.14 9.57 -3.06
C VAL A 161 -10.94 8.32 -2.76
N ARG A 162 -11.41 7.60 -3.79
CA ARG A 162 -12.16 6.35 -3.59
C ARG A 162 -11.33 5.31 -2.83
N ARG A 163 -10.07 5.10 -3.23
CA ARG A 163 -9.19 4.12 -2.58
C ARG A 163 -8.92 4.49 -1.12
N TYR A 164 -8.68 5.77 -0.84
CA TYR A 164 -8.47 6.29 0.51
C TYR A 164 -9.70 6.07 1.39
N PHE A 165 -10.89 6.52 0.94
CA PHE A 165 -12.09 6.38 1.75
C PHE A 165 -12.57 4.93 1.91
N LEU A 166 -12.28 4.04 0.96
CA LEU A 166 -12.46 2.60 1.17
C LEU A 166 -11.51 2.06 2.25
N LEU A 167 -10.25 2.51 2.31
CA LEU A 167 -9.37 2.10 3.40
C LEU A 167 -9.88 2.61 4.76
N VAL A 168 -10.34 3.86 4.82
CA VAL A 168 -10.89 4.45 6.05
C VAL A 168 -12.20 3.78 6.47
N GLU A 169 -13.11 3.47 5.53
CA GLU A 169 -14.39 2.80 5.82
C GLU A 169 -14.19 1.44 6.48
N PHE A 170 -13.20 0.67 6.03
CA PHE A 170 -13.01 -0.72 6.49
C PHE A 170 -11.97 -0.88 7.59
N TYR A 171 -10.98 0.02 7.66
CA TYR A 171 -9.83 -0.12 8.55
C TYR A 171 -9.60 1.14 9.42
N GLY A 172 -10.40 2.19 9.25
CA GLY A 172 -10.39 3.37 10.11
C GLY A 172 -11.28 3.22 11.35
N LYS A 173 -11.15 4.16 12.30
CA LYS A 173 -11.97 4.19 13.52
C LYS A 173 -13.22 5.04 13.37
N ASP A 174 -13.15 6.12 12.60
CA ASP A 174 -14.18 7.16 12.51
C ASP A 174 -14.50 7.49 11.05
N TYR A 175 -15.07 6.54 10.31
CA TYR A 175 -15.44 6.78 8.92
C TYR A 175 -16.59 7.79 8.83
N VAL A 176 -16.30 8.90 8.18
CA VAL A 176 -17.29 9.86 7.73
C VAL A 176 -17.33 9.81 6.21
N LYS A 177 -18.50 9.51 5.65
CA LYS A 177 -18.70 9.54 4.21
C LYS A 177 -18.36 10.95 3.70
N PRO A 178 -17.42 11.08 2.76
CA PRO A 178 -17.07 12.39 2.23
C PRO A 178 -18.18 12.91 1.31
N ASP A 179 -18.23 14.23 1.16
CA ASP A 179 -18.96 14.84 0.07
C ASP A 179 -18.19 14.66 -1.24
N PHE A 180 -18.47 13.53 -1.91
CA PHE A 180 -17.87 13.23 -3.20
C PHE A 180 -18.22 14.27 -4.28
N SER A 181 -19.35 14.98 -4.16
CA SER A 181 -19.70 16.03 -5.11
C SER A 181 -18.81 17.24 -4.92
N ALA A 182 -18.64 17.69 -3.67
CA ALA A 182 -17.74 18.79 -3.35
C ALA A 182 -16.29 18.49 -3.76
N LEU A 183 -15.81 17.26 -3.56
CA LEU A 183 -14.49 16.82 -4.01
C LEU A 183 -14.38 16.85 -5.55
N ASP A 184 -15.37 16.32 -6.25
CA ASP A 184 -15.40 16.35 -7.72
C ASP A 184 -15.39 17.77 -8.28
N ASP A 185 -16.15 18.68 -7.64
CA ASP A 185 -16.21 20.09 -8.03
C ASP A 185 -14.92 20.85 -7.72
N ALA A 186 -14.22 20.52 -6.64
CA ALA A 186 -12.89 21.04 -6.37
C ALA A 186 -11.87 20.57 -7.42
N ILE A 187 -11.90 19.28 -7.79
CA ILE A 187 -10.99 18.71 -8.78
C ILE A 187 -11.19 19.31 -10.17
N LYS A 188 -12.43 19.65 -10.56
CA LYS A 188 -12.72 20.32 -11.84
C LYS A 188 -12.04 21.68 -12.00
N ARG A 189 -11.59 22.30 -10.91
CA ARG A 189 -10.89 23.59 -10.93
C ARG A 189 -9.38 23.45 -11.12
N LEU A 190 -8.87 22.21 -11.18
CA LEU A 190 -7.45 21.92 -11.33
C LEU A 190 -7.10 21.75 -12.81
N ASP A 191 -6.05 22.43 -13.24
CA ASP A 191 -5.37 22.13 -14.49
C ASP A 191 -4.42 20.96 -14.28
N CYS A 192 -4.31 20.09 -15.28
CA CYS A 192 -3.49 18.89 -15.21
C CYS A 192 -2.76 18.65 -16.52
N ASN A 193 -1.44 18.55 -16.43
CA ASN A 193 -0.60 18.08 -17.51
C ASN A 193 -0.03 16.71 -17.12
N SER A 194 -0.28 15.69 -17.93
CA SER A 194 0.22 14.33 -17.70
C SER A 194 1.20 13.95 -18.79
N ASN A 195 2.41 13.54 -18.39
CA ASN A 195 3.41 12.98 -19.30
C ASN A 195 3.74 11.55 -18.86
N LEU A 196 2.85 10.62 -19.17
CA LEU A 196 3.03 9.21 -18.88
C LEU A 196 3.49 8.48 -20.14
N SER A 197 4.48 7.60 -19.99
CA SER A 197 4.97 6.74 -21.06
C SER A 197 4.72 5.28 -20.73
N GLU A 198 4.51 4.44 -21.75
CA GLU A 198 4.48 2.99 -21.55
C GLU A 198 5.79 2.51 -20.89
N CYS A 199 5.66 1.66 -19.88
CA CYS A 199 6.79 1.05 -19.17
C CYS A 199 6.73 -0.47 -19.42
N ASN A 200 7.78 -1.01 -20.05
CA ASN A 200 7.97 -2.45 -20.18
C ASN A 200 8.69 -2.95 -18.92
N TRP A 201 7.93 -3.55 -18.01
CA TRP A 201 8.41 -4.22 -16.79
C TRP A 201 8.74 -5.68 -17.08
#